data_AF-A0A954ZHD0-F1
#
_entry.id   AF-A0A954ZHD0-F1
#
_cell.length_a   1.000
_cell.length_b   1.000
_cell.length_c   1.000
_cell.angle_alpha   90.00
_cell.angle_beta   90.00
_cell.angle_gamma   90.00
#
_symmetry.space_group_name_H-M   'P 1'
#
loop_
_entity.id
_entity.type
_entity.pdbx_description
1 polymer ?
#
loop_
_entity_poly.entity_id
_entity_poly.type
_entity_poly.pdbx_seq_one_letter_code
_entity_poly.pdbx_strand_id
1 'polypeptide(L)'
;MRRDIRDNVTRVISGGQTGVDRGALDAAILLGIEHGGWCPRGRLAEDGPIPPQYDLWETESPEYPVRTEQNVTDSDGTLLLFRRRLTGGTRYTLRMARRHGRPHFQVDLEQPWDIPAVQTWLAEHDIQVLNVAGPRASTSPRIQDDAREFVLALLNHDSPRET
;
A
#
# COMPACT_ATOMS: atom_id res chain seq x y z
N MET A 1 12.46 -22.49 -19.60
CA MET A 1 13.12 -21.35 -18.93
C MET A 1 12.06 -20.64 -18.11
N ARG A 2 11.88 -21.03 -16.84
CA ARG A 2 10.95 -20.35 -15.94
C ARG A 2 11.60 -19.01 -15.62
N ARG A 3 11.03 -17.89 -16.07
CA ARG A 3 11.45 -16.59 -15.54
C ARG A 3 11.27 -16.69 -14.02
N ASP A 4 12.32 -16.44 -13.24
CA ASP A 4 12.13 -16.04 -11.86
C ASP A 4 11.08 -14.93 -11.89
N ILE A 5 9.94 -15.18 -11.25
CA ILE A 5 8.94 -14.14 -10.98
C ILE A 5 9.57 -13.29 -9.88
N ARG A 6 10.57 -12.47 -10.24
CA ARG A 6 11.08 -11.44 -9.35
C ARG A 6 9.98 -10.40 -9.27
N ASP A 7 9.47 -10.14 -8.07
CA ASP A 7 8.46 -9.11 -7.88
C ASP A 7 9.05 -7.78 -8.41
N ASN A 8 8.45 -7.23 -9.47
CA ASN A 8 8.93 -6.04 -10.17
C ASN A 8 8.68 -4.75 -9.38
N VAL A 9 8.21 -4.84 -8.13
CA VAL A 9 7.88 -3.69 -7.29
C VAL A 9 9.16 -2.96 -6.90
N THR A 10 9.46 -1.88 -7.61
CA THR A 10 10.59 -1.00 -7.31
C THR A 10 10.22 0.07 -6.29
N ARG A 11 8.92 0.34 -6.11
CA ARG A 11 8.42 1.39 -5.23
C ARG A 11 7.10 1.03 -4.56
N VAL A 12 6.99 1.32 -3.27
CA VAL A 12 5.74 1.28 -2.51
C VAL A 12 5.28 2.71 -2.20
N ILE A 13 4.05 3.05 -2.56
CA ILE A 13 3.46 4.35 -2.21
C ILE A 13 2.25 4.18 -1.31
N SER A 14 2.03 5.17 -0.45
CA SER A 14 0.81 5.32 0.34
C SER A 14 0.65 6.78 0.78
N GLY A 15 -0.45 7.13 1.46
CA GLY A 15 -0.69 8.51 1.88
C GLY A 15 -0.49 8.83 3.34
N GLY A 16 0.27 8.00 4.07
CA GLY A 16 0.84 8.32 5.38
C GLY A 16 -0.14 8.38 6.56
N GLN A 17 -1.41 8.02 6.36
CA GLN A 17 -2.37 7.88 7.46
C GLN A 17 -1.89 6.79 8.44
N THR A 18 -2.31 6.84 9.70
CA THR A 18 -2.10 5.70 10.62
C THR A 18 -2.70 4.41 10.04
N GLY A 19 -2.35 3.25 10.59
CA GLY A 19 -2.91 1.98 10.12
C GLY A 19 -2.19 1.49 8.87
N VAL A 20 -2.94 1.08 7.86
CA VAL A 20 -2.39 0.39 6.68
C VAL A 20 -1.36 1.22 5.93
N ASP A 21 -1.61 2.53 5.75
CA ASP A 21 -0.72 3.39 4.98
C ASP A 21 0.69 3.42 5.58
N ARG A 22 0.81 3.63 6.91
CA ARG A 22 2.11 3.57 7.59
C ARG A 22 2.69 2.16 7.65
N GLY A 23 1.87 1.13 7.83
CA GLY A 23 2.37 -0.25 7.84
C GLY A 23 3.07 -0.62 6.53
N ALA A 24 2.52 -0.18 5.40
CA ALA A 24 3.14 -0.37 4.09
C ALA A 24 4.45 0.42 3.92
N LEU A 25 4.47 1.68 4.35
CA LEU A 25 5.68 2.51 4.30
C LEU A 25 6.78 1.96 5.23
N ASP A 26 6.41 1.51 6.43
CA ASP A 26 7.33 0.87 7.38
C ASP A 26 7.96 -0.39 6.77
N ALA A 27 7.16 -1.23 6.08
CA ALA A 27 7.66 -2.42 5.40
C ALA A 27 8.63 -2.08 4.26
N ALA A 28 8.31 -1.07 3.44
CA ALA A 28 9.16 -0.62 2.34
C ALA A 28 10.52 -0.12 2.86
N ILE A 29 10.51 0.68 3.94
CA ILE A 29 11.73 1.15 4.60
C ILE A 29 12.58 -0.03 5.09
N LEU A 30 11.97 -1.03 5.73
CA LEU A 30 12.66 -2.21 6.25
C LEU A 30 13.30 -3.06 5.13
N LEU A 31 12.65 -3.16 3.97
CA LEU A 31 13.15 -3.89 2.81
C LEU A 31 14.15 -3.07 1.97
N GLY A 32 14.32 -1.78 2.25
CA GLY A 32 15.13 -0.88 1.42
C GLY A 32 14.53 -0.61 0.03
N ILE A 33 13.21 -0.80 -0.12
CA ILE A 33 12.46 -0.47 -1.34
C ILE A 33 12.14 1.03 -1.31
N GLU A 34 12.18 1.69 -2.47
CA GLU A 34 11.80 3.12 -2.55
C GLU A 34 10.37 3.30 -2.03
N HIS A 35 10.18 4.25 -1.11
CA HIS A 35 8.86 4.57 -0.56
C HIS A 35 8.42 6.00 -0.91
N GLY A 36 7.15 6.30 -0.67
CA GLY A 36 6.64 7.67 -0.80
C GLY A 36 5.14 7.72 -1.01
N GLY A 37 4.68 8.69 -1.79
CA GLY A 37 3.28 8.89 -2.13
C GLY A 37 2.74 10.24 -1.68
N TRP A 38 1.45 10.46 -1.98
CA TRP A 38 0.79 11.73 -1.77
C TRP A 38 0.09 11.78 -0.42
N CYS A 39 0.33 12.85 0.34
CA CYS A 39 -0.35 13.16 1.59
C CYS A 39 -1.12 14.49 1.51
N PRO A 40 -2.05 14.77 2.44
CA PRO A 40 -2.74 16.06 2.46
C PRO A 40 -1.76 17.20 2.75
N ARG A 41 -2.06 18.40 2.24
CA ARG A 41 -1.34 19.63 2.61
C ARG A 41 -1.26 19.78 4.13
N GLY A 42 -0.08 20.11 4.64
CA GLY A 42 0.27 20.13 6.06
C GLY A 42 0.62 18.75 6.63
N ARG A 43 0.82 17.74 5.78
CA ARG A 43 1.11 16.35 6.15
C ARG A 43 0.10 15.81 7.18
N LEU A 44 -1.19 16.01 6.95
CA LEU A 44 -2.21 15.68 7.95
C LEU A 44 -2.45 14.16 8.07
N ALA A 45 -2.46 13.64 9.31
CA ALA A 45 -2.98 12.33 9.68
C ALA A 45 -3.85 12.44 10.94
N GLU A 46 -4.50 11.35 11.35
CA GLU A 46 -5.43 11.37 12.50
C GLU A 46 -4.76 11.63 13.85
N ASP A 47 -3.47 11.33 13.95
CA ASP A 47 -2.65 11.47 15.15
C ASP A 47 -1.72 12.69 15.11
N GLY A 48 -1.94 13.59 14.14
CA GLY A 48 -1.14 14.79 13.94
C GLY A 48 -0.34 14.76 12.63
N PRO A 49 0.71 15.59 12.51
CA PRO A 49 1.55 15.64 11.32
C PRO A 49 2.26 14.30 11.05
N ILE A 50 2.28 13.87 9.80
CA ILE A 50 2.93 12.63 9.36
C ILE A 50 4.45 12.77 9.56
N PRO A 51 5.11 11.81 10.24
CA PRO A 51 6.54 11.85 10.51
C PRO A 51 7.40 12.11 9.25
N PRO A 52 8.54 12.82 9.39
CA PRO A 52 9.39 13.19 8.26
C PRO A 52 10.17 12.01 7.65
N GLN A 53 10.22 10.86 8.34
CA GLN A 53 10.86 9.63 7.83
C GLN A 53 10.15 9.03 6.60
N TYR A 54 8.91 9.44 6.34
CA TYR A 54 8.15 9.03 5.16
C TYR A 54 8.34 10.07 4.05
N ASP A 55 8.90 9.65 2.91
CA ASP A 55 9.22 10.48 1.74
C ASP A 55 7.95 10.86 0.94
N LEU A 56 7.00 11.51 1.62
CA LEU A 56 5.70 11.87 1.07
C LEU A 56 5.71 13.28 0.49
N TRP A 57 5.00 13.45 -0.62
CA TRP A 57 4.72 14.74 -1.23
C TRP A 57 3.35 15.26 -0.78
N GLU A 58 3.29 16.55 -0.48
CA GLU A 58 2.03 17.20 -0.17
C GLU A 58 1.25 17.50 -1.44
N THR A 59 -0.04 17.17 -1.42
CA THR A 59 -0.98 17.73 -2.39
C THR A 59 -1.25 19.21 -2.06
N GLU A 60 -1.85 19.94 -3.00
CA GLU A 60 -2.25 21.34 -2.76
C GLU A 60 -3.45 21.47 -1.79
N SER A 61 -4.13 20.37 -1.50
CA SER A 61 -5.35 20.33 -0.69
C SER A 61 -5.13 19.59 0.64
N PRO A 62 -5.70 20.06 1.76
CA PRO A 62 -5.71 19.31 3.02
C PRO A 62 -6.73 18.15 3.01
N GLU A 63 -7.52 17.98 1.95
CA GLU A 63 -8.58 16.98 1.88
C GLU A 63 -8.06 15.57 1.56
N TYR A 64 -8.40 14.58 2.41
CA TYR A 64 -8.01 13.19 2.20
C TYR A 64 -8.42 12.58 0.84
N PRO A 65 -9.61 12.85 0.27
CA PRO A 65 -9.96 12.30 -1.05
C PRO A 65 -8.98 12.66 -2.17
N VAL A 66 -8.38 13.85 -2.13
CA VAL A 66 -7.44 14.34 -3.16
C VAL A 66 -6.19 13.49 -3.17
N ARG A 67 -5.53 13.33 -2.01
CA ARG A 67 -4.33 12.48 -1.91
C ARG A 67 -4.64 11.02 -2.21
N THR A 68 -5.82 10.52 -1.86
CA THR A 68 -6.19 9.13 -2.13
C THR A 68 -6.37 8.87 -3.62
N GLU A 69 -7.03 9.77 -4.34
CA GLU A 69 -7.17 9.66 -5.79
C GLU A 69 -5.80 9.77 -6.47
N GLN A 70 -4.94 10.70 -6.05
CA GLN A 70 -3.60 10.87 -6.62
C GLN A 70 -2.71 9.64 -6.43
N ASN A 71 -2.69 9.01 -5.25
CA ASN A 71 -1.95 7.76 -5.04
C ASN A 71 -2.47 6.62 -5.92
N VAL A 72 -3.77 6.58 -6.21
CA VAL A 72 -4.31 5.59 -7.15
C VAL A 72 -3.84 5.88 -8.57
N THR A 73 -3.92 7.14 -9.03
CA THR A 73 -3.57 7.50 -10.40
C THR A 73 -2.07 7.38 -10.69
N ASP A 74 -1.21 7.61 -9.69
CA ASP A 74 0.25 7.62 -9.83
C ASP A 74 0.90 6.27 -9.46
N SER A 75 0.09 5.22 -9.38
CA SER A 75 0.55 3.84 -9.20
C SER A 75 0.18 2.96 -10.40
N ASP A 76 0.89 1.85 -10.54
CA ASP A 76 0.58 0.82 -11.54
C ASP A 76 -0.57 -0.07 -11.06
N GLY A 77 -0.70 -0.26 -9.75
CA GLY A 77 -1.82 -0.96 -9.14
C GLY A 77 -1.99 -0.64 -7.66
N THR A 78 -3.19 -0.92 -7.14
CA THR A 78 -3.54 -0.65 -5.73
C THR A 78 -3.89 -1.93 -4.97
N LEU A 79 -3.09 -2.26 -3.97
CA LEU A 79 -3.39 -3.30 -2.98
C LEU A 79 -4.21 -2.71 -1.83
N LEU A 80 -5.39 -3.27 -1.61
CA LEU A 80 -6.32 -2.87 -0.56
C LEU A 80 -6.29 -3.88 0.58
N LEU A 81 -5.74 -3.48 1.72
CA LEU A 81 -5.73 -4.30 2.94
C LEU A 81 -6.87 -3.85 3.86
N PHE A 82 -7.65 -4.80 4.37
CA PHE A 82 -8.78 -4.52 5.25
C PHE A 82 -9.09 -5.72 6.14
N ARG A 83 -10.06 -5.56 7.05
CA ARG A 83 -10.64 -6.67 7.82
C ARG A 83 -12.13 -6.77 7.52
N ARG A 84 -12.60 -7.93 7.08
CA ARG A 84 -14.00 -8.30 6.76
C ARG A 84 -14.65 -7.55 5.61
N ARG A 85 -14.67 -6.21 5.66
CA ARG A 85 -15.36 -5.35 4.70
C ARG A 85 -14.62 -4.05 4.45
N LEU A 86 -14.62 -3.62 3.19
CA LEU A 86 -14.18 -2.29 2.79
C LEU A 86 -15.16 -1.22 3.28
N THR A 87 -14.66 -0.26 4.05
CA THR A 87 -15.45 0.87 4.57
C THR A 87 -14.69 2.19 4.36
N GLY A 88 -15.38 3.31 4.60
CA GLY A 88 -14.78 4.65 4.63
C GLY A 88 -13.84 4.95 3.45
N GLY A 89 -12.62 5.41 3.79
CA GLY A 89 -11.57 5.75 2.84
C GLY A 89 -11.14 4.58 1.95
N THR A 90 -11.05 3.36 2.47
CA THR A 90 -10.65 2.20 1.66
C THR A 90 -11.66 1.89 0.55
N ARG A 91 -12.96 2.03 0.83
CA ARG A 91 -14.01 1.90 -0.19
C ARG A 91 -13.94 3.02 -1.22
N TYR A 92 -13.54 4.23 -0.81
CA TYR A 92 -13.27 5.33 -1.73
C TYR A 92 -12.08 5.00 -2.64
N THR A 93 -10.98 4.47 -2.10
CA THR A 93 -9.82 4.04 -2.89
C THR A 93 -10.19 3.03 -3.96
N LEU A 94 -10.96 1.99 -3.59
CA LEU A 94 -11.49 1.01 -4.56
C LEU A 94 -12.30 1.68 -5.68
N ARG A 95 -13.14 2.65 -5.33
CA ARG A 95 -13.94 3.39 -6.31
C ARG A 95 -13.05 4.18 -7.27
N MET A 96 -11.99 4.81 -6.77
CA MET A 96 -11.04 5.55 -7.61
C MET A 96 -10.23 4.61 -8.52
N ALA A 97 -9.77 3.47 -8.01
CA ALA A 97 -9.07 2.48 -8.82
C ALA A 97 -9.94 2.02 -10.00
N ARG A 98 -11.21 1.70 -9.73
CA ARG A 98 -12.19 1.35 -10.78
C ARG A 98 -12.46 2.51 -11.74
N ARG A 99 -12.63 3.73 -11.23
CA ARG A 99 -12.90 4.92 -12.03
C ARG A 99 -11.78 5.19 -13.05
N HIS A 100 -10.53 5.00 -12.62
CA HIS A 100 -9.34 5.29 -13.44
C HIS A 100 -8.79 4.06 -14.18
N GLY A 101 -9.51 2.93 -14.15
CA GLY A 101 -9.06 1.70 -14.82
C GLY A 101 -7.75 1.13 -14.27
N ARG A 102 -7.41 1.43 -13.01
CA ARG A 102 -6.20 0.94 -12.36
C ARG A 102 -6.42 -0.48 -11.78
N PRO A 103 -5.52 -1.44 -12.03
CA PRO A 103 -5.51 -2.74 -11.38
C PRO A 103 -5.61 -2.61 -9.87
N HIS A 104 -6.36 -3.50 -9.24
CA HIS A 104 -6.47 -3.52 -7.78
C HIS A 104 -6.65 -4.94 -7.28
N PHE A 105 -6.09 -5.22 -6.10
CA PHE A 105 -6.25 -6.48 -5.40
C PHE A 105 -6.75 -6.22 -3.99
N GLN A 106 -7.64 -7.08 -3.49
CA GLN A 106 -8.29 -6.93 -2.20
C GLN A 106 -7.88 -8.08 -1.30
N VAL A 107 -7.34 -7.77 -0.12
CA VAL A 107 -6.95 -8.76 0.88
C VAL A 107 -7.68 -8.48 2.18
N ASP A 108 -8.46 -9.47 2.61
CA ASP A 108 -9.01 -9.53 3.97
C ASP A 108 -7.97 -10.15 4.91
N LEU A 109 -7.38 -9.33 5.77
CA LEU A 109 -6.36 -9.73 6.73
C LEU A 109 -6.90 -10.64 7.86
N GLU A 110 -8.22 -10.84 7.97
CA GLU A 110 -8.79 -11.86 8.86
C GLU A 110 -8.83 -13.26 8.25
N GLN A 111 -8.51 -13.40 6.97
CA GLN A 111 -8.41 -14.69 6.28
C GLN A 111 -6.95 -15.13 6.13
N PRO A 112 -6.68 -16.43 5.93
CA PRO A 112 -5.35 -16.88 5.54
C PRO A 112 -4.83 -16.13 4.32
N TRP A 113 -3.59 -15.64 4.39
CA TRP A 113 -2.99 -14.85 3.32
C TRP A 113 -2.58 -15.73 2.14
N ASP A 114 -3.11 -15.41 0.97
CA ASP A 114 -2.68 -16.02 -0.29
C ASP A 114 -1.64 -15.13 -0.97
N ILE A 115 -0.42 -15.15 -0.43
CA ILE A 115 0.72 -14.39 -0.98
C ILE A 115 0.98 -14.75 -2.46
N PRO A 116 0.99 -16.04 -2.86
CA PRO A 116 1.18 -16.40 -4.28
C PRO A 116 0.15 -15.77 -5.23
N ALA A 117 -1.12 -15.65 -4.81
CA ALA A 117 -2.13 -14.98 -5.62
C ALA A 117 -1.83 -13.49 -5.80
N VAL A 118 -1.36 -12.79 -4.76
CA VAL A 118 -0.98 -11.38 -4.87
C VAL A 118 0.28 -11.21 -5.72
N GLN A 119 1.29 -12.07 -5.59
CA GLN A 119 2.48 -12.05 -6.45
C GLN A 119 2.13 -12.31 -7.92
N THR A 120 1.21 -13.25 -8.18
CA THR A 120 0.69 -13.50 -9.53
C THR A 120 0.02 -12.25 -10.10
N TRP A 121 -0.84 -11.58 -9.31
CA TRP A 121 -1.46 -10.31 -9.71
C TRP A 121 -0.43 -9.20 -9.99
N LEU A 122 0.61 -9.06 -9.15
CA LEU A 122 1.69 -8.10 -9.37
C LEU A 122 2.39 -8.35 -10.71
N ALA A 123 2.70 -9.61 -11.01
CA ALA A 123 3.38 -10.00 -12.24
C ALA A 123 2.50 -9.87 -13.50
N GLU A 124 1.22 -10.28 -13.41
CA GLU A 124 0.27 -10.19 -14.53
C GLU A 124 0.00 -8.76 -14.98
N HIS A 125 0.04 -7.81 -14.05
CA HIS A 125 -0.19 -6.39 -14.31
C HIS A 125 1.09 -5.55 -14.42
N ASP A 126 2.27 -6.19 -14.35
CA ASP A 126 3.59 -5.53 -14.35
C ASP A 126 3.68 -4.35 -13.36
N ILE A 127 3.26 -4.59 -12.12
CA ILE A 127 3.18 -3.54 -11.10
C ILE A 127 4.58 -3.23 -10.57
N GLN A 128 5.09 -2.03 -10.88
CA GLN A 128 6.38 -1.53 -10.38
C GLN A 128 6.20 -0.54 -9.24
N VAL A 129 5.20 0.34 -9.36
CA VAL A 129 4.75 1.26 -8.30
C VAL A 129 3.47 0.72 -7.68
N LEU A 130 3.61 0.12 -6.49
CA LEU A 130 2.50 -0.43 -5.73
C LEU A 130 1.94 0.58 -4.75
N ASN A 131 0.69 1.01 -4.95
CA ASN A 131 -0.05 1.74 -3.92
C ASN A 131 -0.65 0.75 -2.92
N VAL A 132 -0.42 0.96 -1.62
CA VAL A 132 -1.05 0.17 -0.56
C VAL A 132 -1.94 1.07 0.28
N ALA A 133 -3.20 0.68 0.45
CA ALA A 133 -4.20 1.49 1.13
C ALA A 133 -5.13 0.65 2.01
N GLY A 134 -5.62 1.24 3.08
CA GLY A 134 -6.52 0.58 4.00
C GLY A 134 -7.04 1.44 5.14
N PRO A 135 -7.74 0.84 6.12
CA PRO A 135 -8.28 1.56 7.26
C PRO A 135 -7.18 2.22 8.12
N ARG A 136 -7.55 3.34 8.71
CA ARG A 136 -6.75 4.02 9.75
C ARG A 136 -6.83 3.31 11.09
N ALA A 137 -5.82 3.48 11.93
CA ALA A 137 -5.68 2.74 13.19
C ALA A 137 -6.88 2.93 14.13
N SER A 138 -7.44 4.14 14.23
CA SER A 138 -8.63 4.42 15.05
C SER A 138 -9.87 3.59 14.66
N THR A 139 -9.94 3.13 13.40
CA THR A 139 -11.06 2.33 12.88
C THR A 139 -10.76 0.84 12.81
N SER A 140 -9.48 0.46 12.88
CA SER A 140 -9.03 -0.94 12.92
C SER A 140 -7.73 -1.05 13.73
N PRO A 141 -7.84 -1.24 15.06
CA PRO A 141 -6.67 -1.34 15.92
C PRO A 141 -5.72 -2.47 15.49
N ARG A 142 -4.41 -2.24 15.64
CA ARG A 142 -3.32 -3.16 15.23
C ARG A 142 -3.18 -3.42 13.73
N ILE A 143 -4.03 -2.84 12.87
CA ILE A 143 -3.94 -3.10 11.42
C ILE A 143 -2.64 -2.58 10.80
N GLN A 144 -1.94 -1.64 11.44
CA GLN A 144 -0.64 -1.17 10.98
C GLN A 144 0.40 -2.30 11.02
N ASP A 145 0.46 -3.06 12.13
CA ASP A 145 1.40 -4.16 12.27
C ASP A 145 1.07 -5.29 11.29
N ASP A 146 -0.21 -5.68 11.18
CA ASP A 146 -0.65 -6.68 10.21
C ASP A 146 -0.33 -6.26 8.77
N ALA A 147 -0.54 -4.99 8.42
CA ALA A 147 -0.23 -4.49 7.09
C ALA A 147 1.27 -4.51 6.81
N ARG A 148 2.10 -4.15 7.79
CA ARG A 148 3.55 -4.25 7.69
C ARG A 148 3.98 -5.69 7.47
N GLU A 149 3.51 -6.62 8.30
CA GLU A 149 3.83 -8.04 8.19
C GLU A 149 3.38 -8.65 6.86
N PHE A 150 2.19 -8.29 6.39
CA PHE A 150 1.70 -8.71 5.08
C PHE A 150 2.61 -8.23 3.94
N VAL A 151 2.94 -6.94 3.92
CA VAL A 151 3.78 -6.35 2.86
C VAL A 151 5.21 -6.89 2.92
N LEU A 152 5.75 -7.14 4.12
CA LEU A 152 7.02 -7.85 4.29
C LEU A 152 6.94 -9.26 3.72
N ALA A 153 5.93 -10.06 4.08
CA ALA A 153 5.77 -11.41 3.54
C ALA A 153 5.58 -11.43 2.02
N LEU A 154 4.93 -10.40 1.47
CA LEU A 154 4.69 -10.25 0.04
C LEU A 154 5.95 -9.90 -0.76
N LEU A 155 6.79 -9.01 -0.22
CA LEU A 155 7.91 -8.39 -0.96
C LEU A 155 9.29 -8.83 -0.45
N ASN A 156 9.37 -9.60 0.63
CA ASN A 156 10.65 -10.10 1.13
C ASN A 156 11.17 -11.20 0.21
N HIS A 157 12.27 -10.91 -0.47
CA HIS A 157 12.98 -11.86 -1.31
C HIS A 157 13.88 -12.77 -0.47
N ASP A 158 13.33 -13.82 0.11
CA ASP A 158 14.19 -14.95 0.54
C ASP A 158 14.62 -15.72 -0.71
N SER A 159 15.69 -15.25 -1.36
CA SER A 159 16.51 -16.14 -2.18
C SER A 159 17.49 -16.86 -1.23
N PRO A 160 17.52 -18.20 -1.17
CA PRO A 160 18.70 -18.86 -0.62
C PRO A 160 19.90 -18.37 -1.44
N ARG A 161 20.88 -17.75 -0.78
CA ARG A 161 22.18 -17.53 -1.40
C ARG A 161 22.70 -18.93 -1.71
N GLU A 162 22.72 -19.29 -2.99
CA GLU A 162 23.49 -20.44 -3.45
C GLU A 162 24.93 -20.25 -2.95
N THR A 163 25.32 -21.05 -1.97
CA THR A 163 26.71 -21.29 -1.59
C THR A 163 27.31 -22.31 -2.54
#